data_AF-A0A954R1R5-F1
#
_entry.id   AF-A0A954R1R5-F1
#
_cell.length_a   1.000
_cell.length_b   1.000
_cell.length_c   1.000
_cell.angle_alpha   90.00
_cell.angle_beta   90.00
_cell.angle_gamma   90.00
#
_symmetry.space_group_name_H-M   'P 1'
#
loop_
_entity.id
_entity.type
_entity.pdbx_description
1 polymer ?
#
loop_
_entity_poly.entity_id
_entity_poly.type
_entity_poly.pdbx_seq_one_letter_code
_entity_poly.pdbx_strand_id
1 'polypeptide(L)'
;KDHKQQLTLLREKYAHWGQVGLDYFDGVQQRCRQGRHEAQRILSLLHGFPHQDGLAAMGRGIQYHAYGHQSLERILAHFGTPKANWEILSQREQETLQRLTESTRVEARKSQEYQQLLNHHSKAEPDGQNVHPPREDPSVSGDTENEDDRGAA
;
A
#
# COMPACT_ATOMS: atom_id res chain seq x y z
N LYS A 1 -15.63 -7.06 28.81
CA LYS A 1 -14.64 -8.04 29.34
C LYS A 1 -13.40 -8.14 28.45
N ASP A 2 -13.51 -7.73 27.19
CA ASP A 2 -12.50 -7.93 26.14
C ASP A 2 -11.27 -7.02 26.28
N HIS A 3 -11.40 -5.88 26.97
CA HIS A 3 -10.31 -4.91 27.12
C HIS A 3 -9.11 -5.47 27.90
N LYS A 4 -9.36 -6.22 28.99
CA LYS A 4 -8.29 -6.84 29.77
C LYS A 4 -7.61 -7.96 28.99
N GLN A 5 -8.38 -8.77 28.26
CA GLN A 5 -7.87 -9.83 27.38
C GLN A 5 -7.03 -9.27 26.23
N GLN A 6 -7.44 -8.13 25.66
CA GLN A 6 -6.64 -7.45 24.64
C GLN A 6 -5.31 -6.96 25.22
N LEU A 7 -5.31 -6.38 26.44
CA LEU A 7 -4.07 -5.93 27.07
C LEU A 7 -3.13 -7.10 27.40
N THR A 8 -3.64 -8.26 27.82
CA THR A 8 -2.80 -9.45 28.04
C THR A 8 -2.19 -9.94 26.73
N LEU A 9 -2.97 -10.01 25.64
CA LEU A 9 -2.46 -10.37 24.31
C LEU A 9 -1.42 -9.37 23.81
N LEU A 10 -1.61 -8.06 24.05
CA LEU A 10 -0.61 -7.05 23.71
C LEU A 10 0.66 -7.29 24.51
N ARG A 11 0.57 -7.49 25.82
CA ARG A 11 1.72 -7.74 26.69
C ARG A 11 2.50 -8.98 26.23
N GLU A 12 1.81 -10.05 25.86
CA GLU A 12 2.43 -11.25 25.28
C GLU A 12 3.19 -10.91 24.00
N LYS A 13 2.60 -10.13 23.08
CA LYS A 13 3.29 -9.69 21.86
C LYS A 13 4.54 -8.86 22.16
N TYR A 14 4.48 -7.94 23.13
CA TYR A 14 5.65 -7.18 23.56
C TYR A 14 6.69 -8.05 24.27
N ALA A 15 6.29 -9.13 24.95
CA ALA A 15 7.20 -10.09 25.55
C ALA A 15 8.06 -10.84 24.51
N HIS A 16 7.59 -10.99 23.27
CA HIS A 16 8.39 -11.57 22.18
C HIS A 16 9.60 -10.70 21.82
N TRP A 17 9.54 -9.39 22.12
CA TRP A 17 10.65 -8.44 21.99
C TRP A 17 11.55 -8.43 23.23
N GLY A 18 11.36 -9.36 24.17
CA GLY A 18 12.13 -9.45 25.40
C GLY A 18 11.82 -8.35 26.41
N GLN A 19 12.75 -8.15 27.36
CA GLN A 19 12.56 -7.23 28.48
C GLN A 19 12.39 -5.78 28.04
N VAL A 20 13.15 -5.34 27.04
CA VAL A 20 13.07 -3.98 26.48
C VAL A 20 11.67 -3.69 25.93
N GLY A 21 11.04 -4.67 25.29
CA GLY A 21 9.67 -4.55 24.80
C GLY A 21 8.65 -4.38 25.92
N LEU A 22 8.80 -5.12 27.02
CA LEU A 22 7.93 -4.99 28.20
C LEU A 22 8.09 -3.63 28.89
N ASP A 23 9.33 -3.18 29.10
CA ASP A 23 9.62 -1.89 29.73
C ASP A 23 9.07 -0.73 28.89
N TYR A 24 9.22 -0.82 27.56
CA TYR A 24 8.66 0.17 26.63
C TYR A 24 7.12 0.13 26.65
N PHE A 25 6.51 -1.05 26.69
CA PHE A 25 5.05 -1.21 26.78
C PHE A 25 4.50 -0.59 28.08
N ASP A 26 5.14 -0.83 29.21
CA ASP A 26 4.75 -0.24 30.49
C ASP A 26 4.87 1.30 30.45
N GLY A 27 5.93 1.83 29.82
CA GLY A 27 6.07 3.26 29.58
C GLY A 27 4.97 3.85 28.68
N VAL A 28 4.57 3.14 27.63
CA VAL A 28 3.45 3.53 26.74
C VAL A 28 2.12 3.52 27.50
N GLN A 29 1.85 2.53 28.35
CA GLN A 29 0.62 2.49 29.16
C GLN A 29 0.55 3.64 30.16
N GLN A 30 1.69 4.04 30.74
CA GLN A 30 1.74 5.12 31.73
C GLN A 30 1.64 6.52 31.11
N ARG A 31 2.27 6.73 29.94
CA ARG A 31 2.42 8.08 29.36
C ARG A 31 1.39 8.40 28.28
N CYS A 32 0.87 7.41 27.58
CA CYS A 32 -0.07 7.64 26.48
C CYS A 32 -1.52 7.52 26.95
N ARG A 33 -2.33 8.56 26.69
CA ARG A 33 -3.77 8.56 27.01
C ARG A 33 -4.54 7.40 26.36
N GLN A 34 -4.10 6.97 25.18
CA GLN A 34 -4.67 5.84 24.43
C GLN A 34 -3.69 4.67 24.37
N GLY A 35 -3.08 4.31 25.50
CA GLY A 35 -1.98 3.33 25.57
C GLY A 35 -2.25 2.01 24.84
N ARG A 36 -3.48 1.48 24.87
CA ARG A 36 -3.85 0.28 24.08
C ARG A 36 -3.70 0.48 22.57
N HIS A 37 -4.33 1.54 22.04
CA HIS A 37 -4.32 1.82 20.61
C HIS A 37 -2.91 2.18 20.14
N GLU A 38 -2.18 2.94 20.96
CA GLU A 38 -0.81 3.32 20.67
C GLU A 38 0.11 2.10 20.63
N ALA A 39 -0.01 1.20 21.60
CA ALA A 39 0.74 -0.04 21.63
C ALA A 39 0.44 -0.95 20.43
N GLN A 40 -0.81 -0.98 19.94
CA GLN A 40 -1.15 -1.69 18.70
C GLN A 40 -0.48 -1.06 17.48
N ARG A 41 -0.54 0.28 17.34
CA ARG A 41 0.09 1.00 16.23
C ARG A 41 1.61 0.83 16.22
N ILE A 42 2.24 0.83 17.40
CA ILE A 42 3.67 0.54 17.54
C ILE A 42 4.00 -0.87 17.06
N LEU A 43 3.22 -1.89 17.43
CA LEU A 43 3.45 -3.27 16.93
C LEU A 43 3.31 -3.36 15.41
N SER A 44 2.33 -2.66 14.83
CA SER A 44 2.17 -2.58 13.37
C SER A 44 3.36 -1.90 12.71
N LEU A 45 3.89 -0.81 13.29
CA LEU A 45 5.09 -0.14 12.82
C LEU A 45 6.31 -1.07 12.86
N LEU A 46 6.53 -1.75 13.98
CA LEU A 46 7.66 -2.65 14.18
C LEU A 46 7.67 -3.84 13.21
N HIS A 47 6.52 -4.26 12.68
CA HIS A 47 6.46 -5.33 11.68
C HIS A 47 7.26 -5.00 10.40
N GLY A 48 7.27 -3.72 10.01
CA GLY A 48 7.97 -3.21 8.83
C GLY A 48 9.48 -3.07 9.00
N PHE A 49 10.03 -3.31 10.19
CA PHE A 49 11.46 -3.18 10.48
C PHE A 49 12.07 -4.50 10.95
N PRO A 50 13.39 -4.71 10.77
CA PRO A 50 14.12 -5.83 11.36
C PRO A 50 13.98 -5.84 12.89
N HIS A 51 14.02 -7.04 13.48
CA HIS A 51 13.89 -7.18 14.94
C HIS A 51 14.98 -6.40 15.70
N GLN A 52 16.21 -6.39 15.18
CA GLN A 52 17.34 -5.65 15.76
C GLN A 52 17.09 -4.14 15.80
N ASP A 53 16.61 -3.57 14.71
CA ASP A 53 16.31 -2.14 14.61
C ASP A 53 15.14 -1.75 15.51
N GLY A 54 14.12 -2.60 15.60
CA GLY A 54 12.99 -2.41 16.51
C GLY A 54 13.42 -2.40 17.99
N LEU A 55 14.30 -3.32 18.40
CA LEU A 55 14.88 -3.34 19.75
C LEU A 55 15.70 -2.09 20.03
N ALA A 56 16.57 -1.69 19.10
CA ALA A 56 17.40 -0.51 19.24
C ALA A 56 16.55 0.77 19.32
N ALA A 57 15.46 0.85 18.54
CA ALA A 57 14.53 1.96 18.58
C ALA A 57 13.77 2.03 19.91
N MET A 58 13.27 0.90 20.42
CA MET A 58 12.60 0.85 21.73
C MET A 58 13.57 1.22 22.87
N GLY A 59 14.81 0.73 22.84
CA GLY A 59 15.83 1.12 23.83
C GLY A 59 16.10 2.63 23.86
N ARG A 60 16.23 3.26 22.69
CA ARG A 60 16.34 4.72 22.58
C ARG A 60 15.06 5.42 23.02
N GLY A 61 13.90 4.86 22.72
CA GLY A 61 12.60 5.34 23.19
C GLY A 61 12.52 5.39 24.71
N ILE A 62 13.01 4.36 25.41
CA ILE A 62 13.12 4.35 26.87
C ILE A 62 14.12 5.42 27.34
N GLN A 63 15.32 5.44 26.77
CA GLN A 63 16.38 6.37 27.16
C GLN A 63 15.94 7.83 27.07
N TYR A 64 15.28 8.21 25.97
CA TYR A 64 14.81 9.58 25.73
C TYR A 64 13.37 9.81 26.19
N HIS A 65 12.74 8.84 26.86
CA HIS A 65 11.33 8.90 27.28
C HIS A 65 10.37 9.24 26.14
N ALA A 66 10.74 8.83 24.93
CA ALA A 66 10.03 9.09 23.68
C ALA A 66 9.01 7.97 23.43
N TYR A 67 7.96 7.95 24.26
CA TYR A 67 6.88 6.98 24.16
C TYR A 67 5.87 7.38 23.10
N GLY A 68 5.30 6.38 22.42
CA GLY A 68 4.29 6.56 21.39
C GLY A 68 4.75 6.17 19.99
N HIS A 69 3.79 6.07 19.08
CA HIS A 69 3.97 5.64 17.71
C HIS A 69 4.78 6.66 16.91
N GLN A 70 4.38 7.95 16.94
CA GLN A 70 5.10 9.01 16.21
C GLN A 70 6.54 9.19 16.69
N SER A 71 6.76 9.07 18.00
CA SER A 71 8.09 9.14 18.61
C SER A 71 8.99 8.02 18.11
N LEU A 72 8.49 6.79 18.14
CA LEU A 72 9.24 5.61 17.70
C LEU A 72 9.45 5.61 16.18
N GLU A 73 8.46 6.05 15.41
CA GLU A 73 8.55 6.24 13.96
C GLU A 73 9.67 7.20 13.60
N ARG A 74 9.82 8.33 14.30
CA ARG A 74 10.92 9.27 14.08
C ARG A 74 12.29 8.66 14.39
N ILE A 75 12.39 7.86 15.45
CA ILE A 75 13.64 7.16 15.80
C ILE A 75 14.01 6.16 14.70
N LEU A 76 13.03 5.39 14.23
CA LEU A 76 13.20 4.41 13.15
C LEU A 76 13.50 5.09 11.80
N ALA A 77 12.89 6.24 11.49
CA ALA A 77 13.19 6.98 10.27
C ALA A 77 14.63 7.53 10.26
N HIS A 78 15.20 7.84 11.43
CA HIS A 78 16.55 8.38 11.53
C HIS A 78 17.64 7.29 11.53
N PHE A 79 17.36 6.12 12.11
CA PHE A 79 18.39 5.07 12.33
C PHE A 79 18.05 3.68 11.79
N GLY A 80 16.78 3.41 11.51
CA GLY A 80 16.32 2.09 11.09
C GLY A 80 16.44 1.88 9.59
N THR A 81 16.68 0.62 9.21
CA THR A 81 16.59 0.19 7.82
C THR A 81 15.21 -0.46 7.60
N PRO A 82 14.32 0.15 6.80
CA PRO A 82 13.02 -0.48 6.53
C PRO A 82 13.25 -1.81 5.80
N LYS A 83 12.47 -2.83 6.17
CA LYS A 83 12.50 -4.10 5.43
C LYS A 83 12.12 -3.87 3.97
N ALA A 84 12.68 -4.70 3.09
CA ALA A 84 12.28 -4.63 1.69
C ALA A 84 10.80 -5.03 1.56
N ASN A 85 10.05 -4.39 0.68
CA ASN A 85 8.60 -4.60 0.56
C ASN A 85 8.20 -6.08 0.37
N TRP A 86 9.06 -6.88 -0.26
CA TRP A 86 8.84 -8.32 -0.47
C TRP A 86 9.03 -9.16 0.80
N GLU A 87 9.82 -8.71 1.78
CA GLU A 87 10.00 -9.36 3.10
C GLU A 87 8.82 -9.09 4.03
N ILE A 88 8.06 -8.02 3.76
CA ILE A 88 6.88 -7.61 4.55
C ILE A 88 5.62 -8.35 4.08
N LEU A 89 5.67 -8.99 2.90
CA LEU A 89 4.55 -9.76 2.37
C LEU A 89 4.22 -10.94 3.28
N SER A 90 2.94 -11.12 3.54
CA SER A 90 2.44 -12.32 4.22
C SER A 90 2.77 -13.57 3.41
N GLN A 91 2.87 -14.70 4.10
CA GLN A 91 3.11 -16.00 3.46
C GLN A 91 2.12 -16.28 2.33
N ARG A 92 0.85 -15.90 2.49
CA ARG A 92 -0.18 -16.04 1.45
C ARG A 92 0.09 -15.18 0.21
N GLU A 93 0.59 -13.96 0.39
CA GLU A 93 0.95 -13.08 -0.72
C GLU A 93 2.21 -13.56 -1.42
N GLN A 94 3.19 -14.08 -0.68
CA GLN A 94 4.36 -14.74 -1.24
C GLN A 94 3.98 -15.96 -2.07
N GLU A 95 3.10 -16.84 -1.56
CA GLU A 95 2.57 -18.00 -2.30
C GLU A 95 1.80 -17.56 -3.56
N THR A 96 1.04 -16.47 -3.48
CA THR A 96 0.32 -15.91 -4.64
C THR A 96 1.29 -15.39 -5.69
N LEU A 97 2.32 -14.64 -5.27
CA LEU A 97 3.36 -14.16 -6.19
C LEU A 97 4.14 -15.32 -6.79
N GLN A 98 4.54 -16.32 -6.00
CA GLN A 98 5.18 -17.54 -6.49
C GLN A 98 4.34 -18.21 -7.55
N ARG A 99 3.04 -18.44 -7.28
CA ARG A 99 2.10 -19.02 -8.25
C ARG A 99 2.00 -18.18 -9.54
N LEU A 100 2.00 -16.86 -9.44
CA LEU A 100 1.96 -15.97 -10.60
C LEU A 100 3.27 -15.98 -11.39
N THR A 101 4.42 -16.06 -10.72
CA THR A 101 5.75 -16.10 -11.37
C THR A 101 6.11 -17.47 -11.92
N GLU A 102 5.62 -18.55 -11.31
CA GLU A 102 5.76 -19.93 -11.77
C GLU A 102 4.78 -20.26 -12.91
N SER A 103 3.77 -19.42 -13.13
CA SER A 103 2.91 -19.54 -14.29
C SER A 103 3.75 -19.43 -15.56
N THR A 104 3.61 -20.40 -16.47
CA THR A 104 4.38 -20.50 -17.70
C THR A 104 4.44 -19.16 -18.42
N ARG A 105 5.66 -18.66 -18.66
CA ARG A 105 5.90 -17.45 -19.43
C ARG A 105 5.17 -17.57 -20.76
N VAL A 106 4.18 -16.71 -20.99
CA VAL A 106 3.49 -16.65 -22.28
C VAL A 106 4.45 -16.00 -23.26
N GLU A 107 4.95 -16.78 -24.21
CA GLU A 107 5.75 -16.27 -25.32
C GLU A 107 4.92 -15.32 -26.17
N ALA A 108 5.56 -14.28 -26.70
CA ALA A 108 4.91 -13.39 -27.64
C ALA A 108 4.41 -14.21 -28.85
N ARG A 109 3.12 -14.09 -29.19
CA ARG A 109 2.58 -14.75 -30.40
C ARG A 109 3.30 -14.25 -31.64
N LYS A 110 3.57 -15.16 -32.57
CA LYS A 110 4.20 -14.80 -33.85
C LYS A 110 3.26 -13.89 -34.64
N SER A 111 3.81 -12.85 -35.27
CA SER A 111 3.04 -11.87 -36.06
C SER A 111 2.18 -12.50 -37.17
N GLN A 112 2.60 -13.66 -37.71
CA GLN A 112 1.87 -14.43 -38.72
C GLN A 112 0.50 -14.93 -38.24
N GLU A 113 0.34 -15.21 -36.93
CA GLU A 113 -0.96 -15.65 -36.38
C GLU A 113 -2.00 -14.54 -36.44
N TYR A 114 -1.56 -13.27 -36.33
CA TYR A 114 -2.45 -12.11 -36.45
C TYR A 114 -2.86 -11.82 -37.90
N GLN A 115 -2.11 -12.31 -38.90
CA GLN A 115 -2.46 -12.13 -40.32
C GLN A 115 -3.79 -12.81 -40.67
N GLN A 116 -4.16 -13.87 -39.97
CA GLN A 116 -5.43 -14.58 -40.18
C GLN A 116 -6.64 -13.70 -39.83
N LEU A 117 -6.51 -12.83 -38.83
CA LEU A 117 -7.57 -11.89 -38.42
C LEU A 117 -7.74 -10.77 -39.45
N LEU A 118 -6.64 -10.30 -40.06
CA LEU A 118 -6.66 -9.32 -41.15
C LEU A 118 -7.27 -9.92 -42.43
N ASN A 119 -6.96 -11.18 -42.72
CA ASN A 119 -7.48 -11.90 -43.89
C ASN A 119 -8.97 -12.31 -43.73
N HIS A 120 -9.43 -12.55 -42.51
CA HIS A 120 -10.86 -12.81 -42.25
C HIS A 120 -11.71 -11.55 -42.48
N HIS A 121 -11.15 -10.37 -42.23
CA HIS A 121 -11.84 -9.10 -42.50
C HIS A 121 -11.96 -8.78 -44.00
N SER A 122 -11.19 -9.46 -44.85
CA SER A 122 -11.26 -9.34 -46.30
C SER A 122 -12.08 -10.45 -46.98
N LYS A 123 -12.62 -11.42 -46.22
CA LYS A 123 -13.34 -12.58 -46.77
C LYS A 123 -14.84 -12.65 -46.42
N ALA A 124 -15.37 -11.70 -45.64
CA ALA A 124 -16.80 -11.39 -45.57
C ALA A 124 -16.97 -9.99 -46.19
N GLU A 125 -17.59 -9.74 -47.34
CA GLU A 125 -18.53 -10.43 -48.24
C GLU A 125 -18.31 -9.81 -49.66
N PRO A 126 -18.90 -10.36 -50.74
CA PRO A 126 -18.86 -9.77 -52.07
C PRO A 126 -19.70 -8.49 -52.19
N ASP A 127 -19.39 -7.74 -53.25
CA ASP A 127 -19.90 -6.44 -53.72
C ASP A 127 -21.27 -5.96 -53.18
N GLY A 128 -21.29 -4.75 -52.63
CA GLY A 128 -22.48 -4.11 -52.09
C GLY A 128 -22.24 -2.68 -51.58
N GLN A 129 -22.06 -1.75 -52.51
CA GLN A 129 -22.25 -0.29 -52.36
C GLN A 129 -21.44 0.42 -51.26
N ASN A 130 -20.44 1.19 -51.70
CA ASN A 130 -19.91 2.35 -51.00
C ASN A 130 -21.06 3.30 -50.60
N VAL A 131 -21.54 3.19 -49.36
CA VAL A 131 -22.26 4.28 -48.69
C VAL A 131 -21.33 4.83 -47.62
N HIS A 132 -20.57 5.83 -48.03
CA HIS A 132 -19.85 6.71 -47.11
C HIS A 132 -20.90 7.44 -46.27
N PRO A 133 -21.00 7.25 -44.94
CA PRO A 133 -21.80 8.17 -44.14
C PRO A 133 -21.15 9.55 -44.26
N PRO A 134 -21.93 10.64 -44.42
CA PRO A 134 -21.39 11.99 -44.43
C PRO A 134 -20.61 12.21 -43.12
N ARG A 135 -19.37 12.71 -43.26
CA ARG A 135 -18.67 13.31 -42.13
C ARG A 135 -19.42 14.59 -41.77
N GLU A 136 -20.26 14.52 -40.76
CA GLU A 136 -20.65 15.70 -40.01
C GLU A 136 -19.45 16.05 -39.12
N ASP A 137 -18.64 17.00 -39.58
CA ASP A 137 -17.66 17.65 -38.72
C ASP A 137 -18.46 18.37 -37.62
N PRO A 138 -18.28 18.06 -36.32
CA PRO A 138 -18.84 18.90 -35.28
C PRO A 138 -18.11 20.24 -35.32
N SER A 139 -18.77 21.23 -35.91
CA SER A 139 -18.46 22.64 -35.69
C SER A 139 -18.56 22.88 -34.19
N VAL A 140 -17.41 22.96 -33.52
CA VAL A 140 -17.32 23.50 -32.17
C VAL A 140 -17.41 25.02 -32.26
N SER A 141 -18.63 25.50 -32.51
CA SER A 141 -19.00 26.89 -32.24
C SER A 141 -19.19 26.99 -30.73
N GLY A 142 -18.15 27.41 -30.04
CA GLY A 142 -18.15 27.68 -28.60
C GLY A 142 -17.86 29.15 -28.33
N ASP A 143 -18.72 30.04 -28.83
CA ASP A 143 -18.93 31.34 -28.20
C ASP A 143 -20.14 31.21 -27.28
N THR A 144 -19.86 31.06 -25.98
CA THR A 144 -20.79 31.47 -24.92
C THR A 144 -20.01 32.43 -24.03
N GLU A 145 -20.16 33.71 -24.36
CA GLU A 145 -19.99 34.80 -23.41
C GLU A 145 -20.99 34.65 -22.25
N ASN A 146 -20.60 35.21 -21.10
CA ASN A 146 -21.37 35.56 -19.90
C ASN A 146 -21.62 34.43 -18.89
N GLU A 147 -21.38 34.60 -17.58
CA GLU A 147 -21.25 35.80 -16.75
C GLU A 147 -20.64 35.36 -15.41
N ASP A 148 -19.80 36.18 -14.76
CA ASP A 148 -19.97 36.48 -13.34
C ASP A 148 -19.04 37.60 -12.88
N ASP A 149 -19.66 38.78 -12.80
CA ASP A 149 -19.34 39.83 -11.85
C ASP A 149 -19.41 39.28 -10.42
N ARG A 150 -18.29 39.35 -9.67
CA ARG A 150 -18.25 39.66 -8.23
C ARG A 150 -16.82 39.82 -7.74
N GLY A 151 -16.37 41.07 -7.79
CA GLY A 151 -15.12 41.52 -7.17
C GLY A 151 -15.19 43.01 -6.87
N ALA A 152 -16.19 43.41 -6.08
CA ALA A 152 -16.23 44.72 -5.44
C ALA A 152 -15.03 44.89 -4.50
N ALA A 153 -14.45 46.08 -4.58
CA ALA A 153 -13.53 46.66 -3.61
C ALA A 153 -14.21 46.95 -2.25
#